data_AF-A0A7X5DEB3-F1
#
_entry.id   AF-A0A7X5DEB3-F1
#
_cell.length_a   1.000
_cell.length_b   1.000
_cell.length_c   1.000
_cell.angle_alpha   90.00
_cell.angle_beta   90.00
_cell.angle_gamma   90.00
#
_symmetry.space_group_name_H-M   'P 1'
#
loop_
_entity.id
_entity.type
_entity.pdbx_description
1 polymer ?
#
loop_
_entity_poly.entity_id
_entity_poly.type
_entity_poly.pdbx_seq_one_letter_code
_entity_poly.pdbx_strand_id
1 'polypeptide(L)' 'MYKKALVISERVLGGGHPYTAASYNNLAVVYESQGEYEKTEELYKKALGICERILGKEHPHTKIVRENMRRVY' A
#
# COMPACT_ATOMS: atom_id res chain seq x y z
N MET A 1 -2.85 -11.09 -9.69
CA MET A 1 -3.54 -11.50 -8.44
C MET A 1 -3.80 -10.30 -7.52
N TYR A 2 -2.80 -9.46 -7.24
CA TYR A 2 -2.94 -8.30 -6.35
C TYR A 2 -4.00 -7.26 -6.73
N LYS A 3 -4.20 -6.95 -8.02
CA LYS A 3 -5.30 -6.05 -8.46
C LYS A 3 -6.68 -6.59 -8.06
N LYS A 4 -6.91 -7.89 -8.19
CA LYS A 4 -8.19 -8.52 -7.78
C LYS A 4 -8.35 -8.49 -6.26
N ALA A 5 -7.27 -8.76 -5.52
CA ALA A 5 -7.27 -8.65 -4.06
C ALA A 5 -7.57 -7.23 -3.57
N LEU A 6 -7.05 -6.21 -4.26
CA LEU A 6 -7.35 -4.81 -3.96
C LEU A 6 -8.84 -4.49 -4.15
N VAL A 7 -9.43 -4.84 -5.29
CA VAL A 7 -10.86 -4.62 -5.55
C VAL A 7 -11.75 -5.32 -4.50
N ILE A 8 -11.39 -6.54 -4.12
CA ILE A 8 -12.14 -7.30 -3.11
C ILE A 8 -11.99 -6.65 -1.72
N SER A 9 -10.77 -6.27 -1.32
CA SER A 9 -10.55 -5.62 -0.02
C SER A 9 -11.24 -4.26 0.08
N GLU A 10 -11.22 -3.45 -0.98
CA GLU A 10 -11.97 -2.19 -1.01
C GLU A 10 -13.47 -2.41 -0.87
N ARG A 11 -14.03 -3.44 -1.53
CA ARG A 11 -15.46 -3.74 -1.47
C ARG A 11 -15.89 -4.33 -0.11
N VAL A 12 -15.09 -5.22 0.45
CA VAL A 12 -15.45 -5.99 1.66
C VAL A 12 -15.07 -5.26 2.94
N LEU A 13 -13.90 -4.62 2.97
CA LEU A 13 -13.32 -4.00 4.17
C LEU A 13 -13.36 -2.47 4.11
N GLY A 14 -13.53 -1.89 2.92
CA GLY A 14 -13.49 -0.45 2.69
C GLY A 14 -12.09 0.08 2.38
N GLY A 15 -12.04 1.25 1.73
CA GLY A 15 -10.79 1.93 1.36
C GLY A 15 -9.91 2.35 2.54
N GLY A 16 -10.46 2.39 3.75
CA GLY A 16 -9.74 2.78 4.96
C GLY A 16 -9.18 1.62 5.78
N HIS A 17 -9.33 0.37 5.35
CA HIS A 17 -8.94 -0.77 6.18
C HIS A 17 -7.43 -1.10 6.09
N PRO A 18 -6.77 -1.51 7.19
CA PRO A 18 -5.36 -1.93 7.17
C PRO A 18 -5.03 -2.99 6.11
N TYR A 19 -5.88 -4.00 5.92
CA TYR A 19 -5.70 -5.01 4.84
C TYR A 19 -5.87 -4.45 3.43
N THR A 20 -6.67 -3.40 3.25
CA THR A 20 -6.75 -2.68 1.97
C THR A 20 -5.44 -1.94 1.72
N ALA A 21 -4.86 -1.31 2.75
CA ALA A 21 -3.53 -0.70 2.67
C ALA A 21 -2.42 -1.72 2.36
N ALA A 22 -2.47 -2.93 2.94
CA ALA A 22 -1.56 -4.01 2.62
C ALA A 22 -1.68 -4.44 1.14
N SER A 23 -2.90 -4.47 0.61
CA SER A 23 -3.15 -4.77 -0.81
C SER A 23 -2.57 -3.70 -1.74
N TYR A 24 -2.69 -2.42 -1.37
CA TYR A 24 -2.04 -1.30 -2.05
C TYR A 24 -0.51 -1.44 -2.05
N ASN A 25 0.10 -1.70 -0.88
CA ASN A 25 1.54 -1.93 -0.73
C ASN A 25 2.04 -3.07 -1.62
N ASN A 26 1.34 -4.21 -1.63
CA ASN A 26 1.76 -5.37 -2.41
C ASN A 26 1.63 -5.10 -3.93
N LEU A 27 0.62 -4.35 -4.35
CA LEU A 27 0.50 -3.95 -5.75
C LEU A 27 1.61 -2.96 -6.16
N ALA A 28 2.03 -2.08 -5.24
CA ALA A 28 3.15 -1.16 -5.45
C ALA A 28 4.45 -1.93 -5.71
N VAL A 29 4.79 -2.92 -4.87
CA VAL A 29 5.98 -3.78 -5.04
C VAL A 29 5.99 -4.47 -6.42
N VAL A 30 4.82 -4.89 -6.91
CA VAL A 30 4.74 -5.51 -8.25
C VAL A 30 5.05 -4.50 -9.35
N TYR A 31 4.52 -3.28 -9.27
CA TYR A 31 4.83 -2.25 -10.27
C TYR A 31 6.27 -1.75 -10.18
N GLU A 32 6.86 -1.71 -8.98
CA GLU A 32 8.28 -1.41 -8.77
C GLU A 32 9.15 -2.40 -9.56
N SER A 33 8.84 -3.70 -9.47
CA SER A 33 9.54 -4.75 -10.22
C SER A 33 9.36 -4.67 -11.75
N GLN A 34 8.36 -3.90 -12.21
CA GLN A 34 8.06 -3.68 -13.63
C GLN A 34 8.64 -2.35 -14.15
N GLY A 35 9.30 -1.55 -13.30
CA GLY A 35 9.80 -0.22 -13.65
C GLY A 35 8.71 0.84 -13.78
N GLU A 36 7.50 0.56 -13.29
CA GLU A 36 6.33 1.44 -13.38
C GLU A 36 6.29 2.37 -12.15
N TYR A 37 7.29 3.25 -12.05
CA TYR A 37 7.56 4.05 -10.84
C TYR A 37 6.43 5.02 -10.48
N GLU A 38 5.75 5.62 -11.46
CA GLU A 38 4.62 6.54 -11.20
C GLU A 38 3.46 5.81 -10.48
N LYS A 39 3.07 4.64 -10.99
CA LYS A 39 2.03 3.80 -10.37
C LYS A 39 2.46 3.31 -8.99
N THR A 40 3.74 2.99 -8.85
CA THR A 40 4.33 2.53 -7.60
C THR A 40 4.22 3.60 -6.51
N GLU A 41 4.62 4.84 -6.82
CA GLU A 41 4.57 5.97 -5.91
C GLU A 41 3.14 6.27 -5.45
N GLU A 42 2.17 6.28 -6.37
CA GLU A 42 0.76 6.52 -6.04
C GLU A 42 0.22 5.48 -5.04
N LEU A 43 0.53 4.21 -5.26
CA LEU A 43 0.04 3.11 -4.42
C LEU A 43 0.69 3.13 -3.03
N TYR A 44 2.00 3.40 -2.94
CA TYR A 44 2.66 3.55 -1.64
C TYR A 44 2.10 4.73 -0.84
N LYS A 45 1.83 5.88 -1.49
CA LYS A 45 1.19 7.03 -0.83
C LYS A 45 -0.19 6.69 -0.29
N LYS A 46 -1.02 5.98 -1.06
CA LYS A 46 -2.34 5.51 -0.59
C LYS A 46 -2.22 4.56 0.60
N ALA A 47 -1.35 3.55 0.51
CA ALA A 47 -1.12 2.60 1.58
C ALA A 47 -0.64 3.30 2.86
N LEU A 48 0.32 4.22 2.75
CA LEU A 48 0.90 4.94 3.87
C LEU A 48 -0.13 5.85 4.54
N GLY A 49 -0.91 6.61 3.77
CA GLY A 49 -1.95 7.49 4.31
C GLY A 49 -3.02 6.73 5.10
N ILE A 50 -3.41 5.53 4.65
CA ILE A 50 -4.33 4.67 5.40
C ILE A 50 -3.68 4.16 6.68
N CYS A 51 -2.45 3.64 6.60
CA CYS A 51 -1.74 3.09 7.76
C CYS A 51 -1.47 4.15 8.83
N GLU A 52 -1.01 5.34 8.44
CA GLU A 52 -0.75 6.42 9.38
C GLU A 52 -2.02 6.91 10.08
N ARG A 53 -3.14 7.00 9.34
CA ARG A 53 -4.42 7.43 9.90
C ARG A 53 -5.04 6.42 10.86
N ILE A 54 -4.92 5.12 10.57
CA ILE A 54 -5.63 4.06 11.29
C ILE A 54 -4.77 3.41 12.38
N LEU A 55 -3.50 3.15 12.08
CA LEU A 55 -2.58 2.42 12.94
C LEU A 55 -1.58 3.34 13.64
N GLY A 56 -1.38 4.56 13.12
CA GLY A 56 -0.37 5.49 13.60
C GLY A 56 1.00 5.29 12.95
N LYS A 57 1.85 6.31 13.07
CA LYS A 57 3.17 6.38 12.40
C LYS A 57 4.18 5.35 12.89
N GLU A 58 4.05 4.92 14.15
CA GLU A 58 4.97 4.02 14.83
C GLU A 58 4.60 2.54 14.70
N HIS A 59 3.41 2.24 14.19
CA HIS A 59 2.96 0.87 14.02
C HIS A 59 3.86 0.10 13.04
N PRO A 60 4.20 -1.17 13.31
CA PRO A 60 5.08 -1.96 12.45
C PRO A 60 4.66 -1.99 10.97
N HIS A 61 3.36 -2.13 10.70
CA HIS A 61 2.84 -2.11 9.34
C HIS A 61 3.09 -0.77 8.62
N THR A 62 2.94 0.36 9.32
CA THR A 62 3.23 1.68 8.77
C THR A 62 4.72 1.85 8.47
N LYS A 63 5.59 1.29 9.32
CA LYS A 63 7.05 1.29 9.10
C LYS A 63 7.43 0.48 7.86
N ILE A 64 6.82 -0.70 7.66
CA ILE A 64 7.04 -1.54 6.48
C ILE A 64 6.67 -0.80 5.19
N VAL A 65 5.49 -0.18 5.14
CA VAL A 65 5.06 0.57 3.94
C VAL A 65 6.03 1.73 3.65
N ARG A 66 6.48 2.43 4.69
CA ARG A 66 7.45 3.53 4.57
C ARG A 66 8.82 3.03 4.08
N GLU A 67 9.28 1.89 4.57
CA GLU A 67 10.53 1.26 4.13
C GLU A 67 10.45 0.85 2.67
N ASN A 68 9.36 0.21 2.26
CA ASN A 68 9.14 -0.17 0.87
C ASN A 68 9.08 1.06 -0.05
N MET A 69 8.38 2.13 0.37
CA MET A 69 8.34 3.39 -0.39
C MET A 69 9.73 4.04 -0.53
N ARG A 70 10.59 3.96 0.50
CA ARG A 70 11.95 4.50 0.43
C ARG A 70 12.83 3.78 -0.59
N ARG A 71 12.56 2.51 -0.91
CA ARG A 71 13.33 1.75 -1.90
C ARG A 71 13.08 2.20 -3.35
N VAL A 72 11.99 2.93 -3.57
CA VAL A 72 11.60 3.45 -4.89
C VAL A 72 12.34 4.74 -5.25
N TYR A 73 12.94 5.42 -4.26
CA TYR A 73 13.74 6.64 -4.42
C TYR A 73 15.22 6.34 -4.19
#